data_AF-A0A1G8USF1-F1
#
_entry.id   AF-A0A1G8USF1-F1
#
_cell.length_a   1.000
_cell.length_b   1.000
_cell.length_c   1.000
_cell.angle_alpha   90.00
_cell.angle_beta   90.00
_cell.angle_gamma   90.00
#
_symmetry.space_group_name_H-M   'P 1'
#
loop_
_entity.id
_entity.type
_entity.pdbx_description
1 polymer ?
#
loop_
_entity_poly.entity_id
_entity_poly.type
_entity_poly.pdbx_seq_one_letter_code
_entity_poly.pdbx_strand_id
1 'polypeptide(L)'
;MKNLNSDMVFNHKVAGNITSYEAWEIRPSQIENIECENFILLICYVTLPKKYHHFYCKFHHYSDQISKLCTNRIIYSYLLIPTEQVLAQAIIDDIILCN
;
A
#
# COMPACT_ATOMS: atom_id res chain seq x y z
N MET A 1 20.43 -1.89 3.12
CA MET A 1 19.36 -1.25 2.36
C MET A 1 19.07 -2.11 1.14
N LYS A 2 17.82 -2.57 0.96
CA LYS A 2 17.42 -3.33 -0.23
C LYS A 2 16.62 -2.38 -1.11
N ASN A 3 17.20 -1.97 -2.23
CA ASN A 3 16.42 -1.39 -3.31
C ASN A 3 15.38 -2.44 -3.74
N LEU A 4 14.12 -2.01 -3.88
CA LEU A 4 13.06 -2.81 -4.52
C LEU A 4 13.31 -2.91 -6.06
N ASN A 5 14.54 -3.19 -6.47
CA ASN A 5 14.91 -3.32 -7.87
C ASN A 5 14.98 -4.79 -8.28
N SER A 6 14.29 -5.07 -9.39
CA SER A 6 14.24 -6.25 -10.27
C SER A 6 13.78 -7.61 -9.74
N ASP A 7 13.99 -7.96 -8.47
CA ASP A 7 13.82 -9.37 -8.03
C ASP A 7 12.50 -9.66 -7.31
N MET A 8 11.71 -8.63 -6.97
CA MET A 8 10.39 -8.84 -6.37
C MET A 8 9.33 -9.06 -7.46
N VAL A 9 8.92 -10.32 -7.62
CA VAL A 9 7.76 -10.69 -8.41
C VAL A 9 6.51 -10.15 -7.73
N PHE A 10 5.62 -9.50 -8.50
CA PHE A 10 4.29 -9.14 -8.01
C PHE A 10 3.59 -10.39 -7.46
N ASN A 11 3.15 -10.32 -6.21
CA ASN A 11 2.57 -11.45 -5.49
C ASN A 11 1.10 -11.21 -5.13
N HIS A 12 0.54 -10.08 -5.56
CA HIS A 12 -0.84 -9.71 -5.28
C HIS A 12 -1.46 -8.88 -6.40
N LYS A 13 -2.79 -8.90 -6.48
CA LYS A 13 -3.58 -8.06 -7.39
C LYS A 13 -4.59 -7.25 -6.60
N VAL A 14 -4.64 -5.96 -6.87
CA VAL A 14 -5.63 -5.04 -6.30
C VAL A 14 -6.65 -4.72 -7.37
N ALA A 15 -7.92 -5.04 -7.12
CA ALA A 15 -9.01 -4.70 -8.02
C ALA A 15 -9.41 -3.23 -7.83
N GLY A 16 -9.46 -2.49 -8.93
CA GLY A 16 -10.20 -1.26 -9.07
C GLY A 16 -11.47 -1.47 -9.92
N ASN A 17 -12.26 -0.41 -10.06
CA ASN A 17 -13.52 -0.44 -10.80
C ASN A 17 -13.31 -0.56 -12.32
N ILE A 18 -12.21 0.00 -12.83
CA ILE A 18 -11.85 0.01 -14.26
C ILE A 18 -10.85 -1.11 -14.57
N THR A 19 -9.83 -1.30 -13.73
CA THR A 19 -8.75 -2.27 -13.98
C THR A 19 -8.25 -2.94 -12.71
N SER A 20 -7.45 -4.00 -12.88
CA SER A 20 -6.66 -4.59 -11.80
C SER A 20 -5.22 -4.08 -11.84
N TYR A 21 -4.63 -3.90 -10.66
CA TYR A 21 -3.26 -3.42 -10.47
C TYR A 21 -2.40 -4.51 -9.85
N GLU A 22 -1.23 -4.73 -10.44
CA GLU A 22 -0.21 -5.60 -9.84
C GLU A 22 0.40 -4.91 -8.63
N ALA A 23 0.58 -5.66 -7.54
CA ALA A 23 1.07 -5.12 -6.28
C ALA A 23 2.05 -6.07 -5.59
N TRP A 24 2.89 -5.50 -4.74
CA TRP A 24 3.66 -6.25 -3.76
C TRP A 24 2.97 -6.20 -2.41
N GLU A 25 2.51 -7.34 -1.93
CA GLU A 25 2.12 -7.55 -0.55
C GLU A 25 3.36 -7.82 0.30
N ILE A 26 3.53 -7.01 1.34
CA ILE A 26 4.61 -7.13 2.31
C ILE A 26 4.04 -7.12 3.73
N ARG A 27 4.76 -7.76 4.65
CA ARG A 27 4.45 -7.76 6.08
C ARG A 27 4.97 -6.48 6.74
N PRO A 28 4.37 -6.07 7.89
CA PRO A 28 4.81 -4.88 8.57
C PRO A 28 6.30 -4.84 8.94
N SER A 29 6.89 -5.99 9.29
CA SER A 29 8.32 -6.11 9.58
C SER A 29 9.24 -5.82 8.39
N GLN A 30 8.70 -5.72 7.17
CA GLN A 30 9.46 -5.49 5.94
C GLN A 30 9.42 -4.02 5.50
N ILE A 31 8.52 -3.19 6.04
CA ILE A 31 8.29 -1.81 5.57
C ILE A 31 9.49 -0.89 5.82
N GLU A 32 10.19 -1.06 6.94
CA GLU A 32 11.34 -0.23 7.33
C GLU A 32 12.54 -0.39 6.37
N ASN A 33 12.55 -1.47 5.59
CA ASN A 33 13.64 -1.81 4.68
C ASN A 33 13.34 -1.41 3.23
N ILE A 34 12.26 -0.67 2.99
CA ILE A 34 11.79 -0.32 1.65
C ILE A 34 12.14 1.13 1.33
N GLU A 35 13.17 1.27 0.50
CA GLU A 35 13.47 2.49 -0.22
C GLU A 35 12.91 2.35 -1.62
N CYS A 36 11.72 2.90 -1.83
CA CYS A 36 11.18 3.07 -3.17
C CYS A 36 10.65 4.48 -3.31
N GLU A 37 10.82 5.00 -4.51
CA GLU A 37 10.17 6.21 -4.95
C GLU A 37 9.11 5.75 -5.97
N ASN A 38 7.93 6.37 -5.96
CA ASN A 38 6.85 6.13 -6.94
C ASN A 38 5.99 4.87 -6.70
N PHE A 39 5.30 4.82 -5.56
CA PHE A 39 4.25 3.82 -5.30
C PHE A 39 3.05 4.38 -4.53
N ILE A 40 1.92 3.70 -4.66
CA ILE A 40 0.78 3.83 -3.75
C ILE A 40 0.93 2.77 -2.67
N LEU A 41 0.77 3.18 -1.43
CA LEU A 41 0.71 2.29 -0.28
C LEU A 41 -0.76 2.09 0.10
N LEU A 42 -1.20 0.84 0.10
CA LEU A 42 -2.47 0.45 0.71
C LEU A 42 -2.15 -0.27 2.01
N ILE A 43 -2.82 0.17 3.07
CA ILE A 43 -2.67 -0.38 4.41
C ILE A 43 -3.91 -1.20 4.72
N CYS A 44 -3.72 -2.51 4.88
CA CYS A 44 -4.76 -3.39 5.42
C CYS A 44 -4.58 -3.46 6.95
N TYR A 45 -5.59 -3.01 7.70
CA TYR A 45 -5.56 -3.05 9.15
C TYR A 45 -6.85 -3.57 9.76
N VAL A 46 -6.76 -4.01 11.00
CA VAL A 46 -7.86 -4.56 11.78
C VAL A 46 -8.15 -3.67 12.98
N THR A 47 -9.43 -3.35 13.18
CA THR A 47 -9.97 -2.79 14.43
C THR A 47 -10.76 -3.85 15.19
N LEU A 48 -10.89 -3.71 16.51
CA LEU A 48 -11.67 -4.65 17.32
C LEU A 48 -13.15 -4.22 17.41
N PRO A 49 -14.11 -5.17 17.39
CA PRO A 49 -13.93 -6.61 17.17
C PRO A 49 -13.72 -6.95 15.68
N LYS A 50 -12.55 -7.53 15.35
CA LYS A 50 -12.08 -7.99 14.02
C LYS A 50 -12.80 -7.42 12.78
N LYS A 51 -12.80 -6.10 12.62
CA LYS A 51 -13.21 -5.42 11.38
C LYS A 51 -11.97 -5.07 10.56
N TYR A 52 -11.91 -5.57 9.34
CA TYR A 52 -10.86 -5.26 8.38
C TYR A 52 -11.19 -3.95 7.67
N HIS A 53 -10.17 -3.12 7.50
CA HIS A 53 -10.25 -1.84 6.84
C HIS A 53 -9.06 -1.65 5.92
N HIS A 54 -9.29 -0.93 4.83
CA HIS A 54 -8.26 -0.51 3.91
C HIS A 54 -8.10 1.01 4.00
N PHE A 55 -6.86 1.46 4.02
CA PHE A 55 -6.53 2.88 3.95
C PHE A 55 -5.50 3.10 2.84
N TYR A 56 -5.66 4.21 2.13
CA TYR A 56 -4.91 4.52 0.92
C TYR A 56 -4.00 5.71 1.19
N CYS A 57 -2.73 5.58 0.83
CA CYS A 57 -1.79 6.67 0.91
C CYS A 57 -0.92 6.74 -0.33
N LYS A 58 -0.82 7.95 -0.89
CA LYS A 58 0.21 8.26 -1.87
C LYS A 58 1.55 8.30 -1.15
N PHE A 59 2.41 7.33 -1.40
CA PHE A 59 3.70 7.27 -0.76
C PHE A 59 4.71 8.00 -1.62
N HIS A 60 5.06 9.22 -1.20
CA HIS A 60 6.16 9.93 -1.85
C HIS A 60 7.44 9.99 -1.02
N HIS A 61 7.40 10.19 0.30
CA HIS A 61 8.61 10.22 1.15
C HIS A 61 8.26 10.19 2.66
N TYR A 62 7.38 9.30 3.14
CA TYR A 62 6.89 9.40 4.52
C TYR A 62 6.77 8.06 5.27
N SER A 63 7.90 7.43 5.57
CA SER A 63 7.97 6.35 6.57
C SER A 63 7.39 6.78 7.92
N ASP A 64 7.68 8.00 8.36
CA ASP A 64 7.32 8.51 9.69
C ASP A 64 5.84 8.82 9.88
N GLN A 65 5.05 8.89 8.80
CA GLN A 65 3.62 9.17 8.89
C GLN A 65 2.78 7.90 9.06
N ILE A 66 3.27 6.73 8.62
CA ILE A 66 2.53 5.47 8.75
C ILE A 66 2.27 5.13 10.22
N SER A 67 3.30 5.28 11.06
CA SER A 67 3.22 4.99 12.50
C SER A 67 2.19 5.86 13.21
N LYS A 68 2.04 7.12 12.79
CA LYS A 68 1.05 8.06 13.34
C LYS A 68 -0.38 7.72 12.93
N LEU A 69 -0.57 7.25 11.69
CA LEU A 69 -1.90 6.90 11.13
C LEU A 69 -2.52 5.64 11.75
N CYS A 70 -1.74 4.85 12.49
CA CYS A 70 -2.13 3.52 12.96
C CYS A 70 -2.27 3.39 14.48
N THR A 71 -2.40 4.51 15.22
CA THR A 71 -2.69 4.47 16.66
C THR A 71 -4.02 3.73 16.89
N ASN A 72 -3.99 2.61 17.63
CA ASN A 72 -5.09 1.67 17.88
C ASN A 72 -5.51 0.75 16.71
N ARG A 73 -4.63 0.48 15.74
CA ARG A 73 -4.90 -0.42 14.61
C ARG A 73 -3.85 -1.53 14.55
N ILE A 74 -4.27 -2.76 14.27
CA ILE A 74 -3.33 -3.87 14.00
C ILE A 74 -3.15 -3.96 12.49
N ILE A 75 -1.98 -3.57 11.99
CA ILE A 75 -1.66 -3.65 10.56
C ILE A 75 -1.40 -5.11 10.21
N TYR A 76 -2.11 -5.62 9.19
CA TYR A 76 -1.99 -6.99 8.72
C TYR A 76 -0.98 -7.14 7.59
N SER A 77 -1.09 -6.25 6.59
CA SER A 77 -0.19 -6.18 5.45
C SER A 77 -0.22 -4.80 4.81
N TYR A 78 0.81 -4.54 4.01
CA TYR A 78 0.89 -3.41 3.12
C TYR A 78 0.89 -3.91 1.67
N LEU A 79 0.18 -3.21 0.80
CA LEU A 79 0.24 -3.43 -0.65
C LEU A 79 0.91 -2.22 -1.29
N LEU A 80 1.90 -2.48 -2.12
CA LEU A 80 2.64 -1.48 -2.85
C LEU A 80 2.28 -1.59 -4.33
N ILE A 81 1.58 -0.60 -4.86
CA ILE A 81 1.28 -0.51 -6.30
C ILE A 81 2.30 0.45 -6.93
N PRO A 82 3.16 0.00 -7.85
CA PRO A 82 4.07 0.91 -8.55
C PRO A 82 3.27 1.85 -9.44
N THR A 83 3.60 3.13 -9.42
CA THR A 83 2.92 4.12 -10.27
C THR A 83 3.77 5.35 -10.46
N GLU A 84 3.65 6.00 -11.61
CA GLU A 84 4.10 7.38 -11.77
C GLU A 84 3.29 8.33 -10.88
N GLN A 85 3.93 9.38 -10.37
CA GLN A 85 3.32 10.34 -9.44
C GLN A 85 2.03 10.98 -10.00
N VAL A 86 1.97 11.18 -11.32
CA VAL A 86 0.84 11.80 -12.02
C VAL A 86 -0.41 10.90 -12.09
N LEU A 87 -0.23 9.58 -12.06
CA LEU A 87 -1.33 8.61 -12.13
C LEU A 87 -1.84 8.19 -10.76
N ALA A 88 -1.10 8.50 -9.69
CA ALA A 88 -1.38 7.97 -8.36
C ALA A 88 -2.80 8.26 -7.86
N GLN A 89 -3.32 9.47 -8.09
CA GLN A 89 -4.67 9.83 -7.64
C GLN A 89 -5.74 9.06 -8.41
N ALA A 90 -5.59 8.92 -9.74
CA ALA A 90 -6.56 8.19 -10.56
C ALA A 90 -6.66 6.71 -10.16
N ILE A 91 -5.54 6.08 -9.80
CA ILE A 91 -5.51 4.70 -9.29
C ILE A 91 -6.21 4.61 -7.93
N ILE A 92 -5.93 5.56 -7.01
CA ILE A 92 -6.60 5.60 -5.70
C ILE A 92 -8.11 5.73 -5.89
N ASP A 93 -8.56 6.63 -6.76
CA ASP A 93 -9.98 6.84 -7.03
C ASP A 93 -10.63 5.58 -7.62
N ASP A 94 -9.95 4.88 -8.54
CA ASP A 94 -10.44 3.63 -9.12
C ASP A 94 -10.62 2.51 -8.08
N ILE A 95 -9.70 2.41 -7.13
CA ILE A 95 -9.73 1.40 -6.07
C ILE A 95 -10.76 1.74 -4.99
N ILE A 96 -10.89 3.02 -4.62
CA ILE A 96 -11.87 3.48 -3.64
C ILE A 96 -13.29 3.29 -4.18
N LEU A 97 -13.56 3.66 -5.43
CA LEU A 97 -14.90 3.52 -6.02
C LEU A 97 -15.34 2.06 -6.18
N CYS A 98 -14.40 1.12 -6.13
CA CYS A 98 -14.68 -0.31 -6.16
C CYS A 98 -15.14 -0.90 -4.80
N ASN A 99 -14.86 -0.23 -3.67
CA ASN A 99 -15.03 -0.78 -2.31
C ASN A 99 -15.95 0.06 -1.42
#